data_AF-A0A2R6MAR7-F1
#
_entry.id   AF-A0A2R6MAR7-F1
#
_cell.length_a   1.000
_cell.length_b   1.000
_cell.length_c   1.000
_cell.angle_alpha   90.00
_cell.angle_beta   90.00
_cell.angle_gamma   90.00
#
_symmetry.space_group_name_H-M   'P 1'
#
loop_
_entity.id
_entity.type
_entity.pdbx_description
1 polymer ?
#
loop_
_entity_poly.entity_id
_entity_poly.type
_entity_poly.pdbx_seq_one_letter_code
_entity_poly.pdbx_strand_id
1 'polypeptide(L)'
;MNDTPPTSTESEDEPTATDGPNSTRPGVESFADPESLRDRDDVPFVEETIVHDDADHCSVSIEGRAVVGVTNDDGEVLLAIHEEASVAMLPHGPVESDDDWAAVGRRAVEKQTGVGVDIDGPELVRDVEHYVEDDELHTATYNVVFRASPVADRSGADDPGVPKNDDWDAEWFDELPEN
;
A
#
# COMPACT_ATOMS: atom_id res chain seq x y z
N MET A 1 -13.24 -60.75 37.49
CA MET A 1 -12.89 -60.76 36.06
C MET A 1 -13.65 -59.62 35.41
N ASN A 2 -12.89 -58.72 34.79
CA ASN A 2 -13.21 -57.67 33.82
C ASN A 2 -14.61 -57.69 33.16
N ASP A 3 -15.31 -56.55 33.07
CA ASP A 3 -15.24 -55.63 31.91
C ASP A 3 -16.06 -54.34 32.16
N THR A 4 -15.61 -53.21 31.59
CA THR A 4 -16.10 -51.82 31.79
C THR A 4 -17.11 -51.41 30.68
N PRO A 5 -17.52 -50.12 30.52
CA PRO A 5 -18.90 -49.60 30.48
C PRO A 5 -19.39 -49.27 29.04
N PRO A 6 -20.55 -48.59 28.80
CA PRO A 6 -20.59 -47.10 28.72
C PRO A 6 -22.01 -46.55 29.12
N THR A 7 -22.42 -45.26 29.13
CA THR A 7 -22.14 -44.07 28.33
C THR A 7 -22.62 -42.83 29.10
N SER A 8 -21.82 -41.76 29.07
CA SER A 8 -22.16 -40.39 29.48
C SER A 8 -23.30 -39.78 28.66
N THR A 9 -23.96 -38.74 29.18
CA THR A 9 -23.93 -37.38 28.59
C THR A 9 -24.66 -36.46 29.56
N GLU A 10 -23.89 -35.79 30.42
CA GLU A 10 -24.31 -34.58 31.10
C GLU A 10 -24.26 -33.43 30.08
N SER A 11 -25.22 -32.52 30.22
CA SER A 11 -25.35 -31.30 29.44
C SER A 11 -24.36 -30.28 30.00
N GLU A 12 -23.51 -29.73 29.15
CA GLU A 12 -22.80 -28.48 29.44
C GLU A 12 -23.09 -27.49 28.31
N ASP A 13 -23.70 -26.40 28.72
CA ASP A 13 -24.04 -25.19 28.00
C ASP A 13 -22.73 -24.44 27.73
N GLU A 14 -22.22 -24.46 26.49
CA GLU A 14 -21.10 -23.61 26.10
C GLU A 14 -21.61 -22.32 25.41
N PRO A 15 -21.07 -21.15 25.80
CA PRO A 15 -21.49 -19.86 25.24
C PRO A 15 -21.00 -19.73 23.80
N THR A 16 -21.90 -19.35 22.90
CA THR A 16 -21.53 -18.94 21.54
C THR A 16 -20.77 -17.62 21.58
N ALA A 17 -19.44 -17.68 21.71
CA ALA A 17 -18.57 -16.58 21.36
C ALA A 17 -18.72 -16.32 19.86
N THR A 18 -19.42 -15.23 19.53
CA THR A 18 -19.42 -14.68 18.17
C THR A 18 -18.07 -13.99 17.98
N ASP A 19 -17.07 -14.75 17.55
CA ASP A 19 -15.85 -14.20 16.98
C ASP A 19 -16.22 -13.65 15.59
N GLY A 20 -16.48 -12.34 15.54
CA GLY A 20 -16.63 -11.64 14.26
C GLY A 20 -15.29 -11.74 13.52
N PRO A 21 -15.29 -11.92 12.18
CA PRO A 21 -14.04 -11.98 11.46
C PRO A 21 -13.41 -10.58 11.45
N ASN A 22 -12.53 -10.30 12.41
CA ASN A 22 -11.43 -9.39 12.13
C ASN A 22 -10.51 -10.15 11.16
N SER A 23 -10.90 -10.15 9.88
CA SER A 23 -10.08 -10.72 8.83
C SER A 23 -8.89 -9.80 8.60
N THR A 24 -7.90 -9.85 9.49
CA THR A 24 -6.53 -9.53 9.14
C THR A 24 -6.17 -10.47 8.00
N ARG A 25 -6.28 -9.99 6.76
CA ARG A 25 -5.74 -10.74 5.62
C ARG A 25 -4.24 -10.84 5.85
N PRO A 26 -3.62 -12.03 5.67
CA PRO A 26 -2.17 -12.10 5.71
C PRO A 26 -1.62 -11.16 4.65
N GLY A 27 -0.65 -10.33 5.04
CA GLY A 27 -0.04 -9.35 4.14
C GLY A 27 0.51 -10.02 2.88
N VAL A 28 0.47 -9.27 1.78
CA VAL A 28 1.07 -9.68 0.51
C VAL A 28 2.58 -9.50 0.63
N GLU A 29 3.35 -10.58 0.47
CA GLU A 29 4.83 -10.52 0.48
C GLU A 29 5.40 -10.10 -0.88
N SER A 30 4.72 -10.44 -1.98
CA SER A 30 5.16 -10.18 -3.35
C SER A 30 3.98 -9.87 -4.29
N PHE A 31 4.17 -8.90 -5.16
CA PHE A 31 3.24 -8.52 -6.23
C PHE A 31 4.05 -8.00 -7.43
N ALA A 32 3.98 -8.71 -8.56
CA ALA A 32 4.83 -8.44 -9.73
C ALA A 32 4.06 -7.98 -10.98
N ASP A 33 2.75 -8.25 -11.07
CA ASP A 33 1.98 -8.05 -12.31
C ASP A 33 0.66 -7.29 -12.05
N PRO A 34 0.63 -5.96 -12.23
CA PRO A 34 -0.58 -5.13 -12.12
C PRO A 34 -1.69 -5.56 -13.06
N GLU A 35 -1.34 -6.01 -14.26
CA GLU A 35 -2.30 -6.35 -15.33
C GLU A 35 -3.17 -7.56 -14.95
N SER A 36 -2.65 -8.46 -14.11
CA SER A 36 -3.41 -9.59 -13.56
C SER A 36 -4.67 -9.18 -12.77
N LEU A 37 -4.79 -7.91 -12.37
CA LEU A 37 -5.93 -7.37 -11.63
C LEU A 37 -7.02 -6.77 -12.53
N ARG A 38 -6.80 -6.60 -13.84
CA ARG A 38 -7.74 -5.90 -14.74
C ARG A 38 -9.14 -6.51 -14.75
N ASP A 39 -9.24 -7.84 -14.66
CA ASP A 39 -10.51 -8.58 -14.67
C ASP A 39 -11.07 -8.87 -13.26
N ARG A 40 -10.51 -8.27 -12.20
CA ARG A 40 -10.96 -8.49 -10.82
C ARG A 40 -11.92 -7.41 -10.34
N ASP A 41 -13.08 -7.84 -9.86
CA ASP A 41 -14.08 -6.92 -9.28
C ASP A 41 -13.70 -6.42 -7.87
N ASP A 42 -12.77 -7.08 -7.18
CA ASP A 42 -12.35 -6.73 -5.82
C ASP A 42 -11.28 -5.63 -5.75
N VAL A 43 -10.67 -5.26 -6.88
CA VAL A 43 -9.70 -4.18 -6.98
C VAL A 43 -10.07 -3.29 -8.17
N PRO A 44 -10.49 -2.03 -7.93
CA PRO A 44 -10.72 -1.08 -9.00
C PRO A 44 -9.50 -0.95 -9.92
N PHE A 45 -9.75 -1.06 -11.22
CA PHE A 45 -8.78 -0.84 -12.28
C PHE A 45 -9.30 0.29 -13.16
N VAL A 46 -8.55 1.40 -13.24
CA VAL A 46 -8.98 2.61 -13.94
C VAL A 46 -7.93 3.08 -14.93
N GLU A 47 -8.37 3.68 -16.01
CA GLU A 47 -7.50 4.30 -17.02
C GLU A 47 -7.32 5.79 -16.69
N GLU A 48 -6.10 6.28 -16.82
CA GLU A 48 -5.73 7.68 -16.59
C GLU A 48 -4.83 8.17 -17.73
N THR A 49 -5.02 9.42 -18.16
CA THR A 49 -4.22 10.01 -19.24
C THR A 49 -3.47 11.21 -18.72
N ILE A 50 -2.15 11.25 -18.96
CA ILE A 50 -1.29 12.37 -18.61
C ILE A 50 -0.58 12.87 -19.86
N VAL A 51 -0.74 14.16 -20.15
CA VAL A 51 -0.05 14.84 -21.26
C VAL A 51 1.19 15.54 -20.71
N HIS A 52 2.33 15.30 -21.35
CA HIS A 52 3.62 15.93 -21.03
C HIS A 52 4.00 16.95 -22.11
N ASP A 53 4.67 18.02 -21.69
CA ASP A 53 5.21 19.02 -22.61
C ASP A 53 6.42 18.48 -23.42
N ASP A 54 7.11 17.45 -22.92
CA ASP A 54 8.31 16.87 -23.54
C ASP A 54 8.33 15.34 -23.38
N ALA A 55 9.01 14.67 -24.31
CA ALA A 55 9.20 13.22 -24.31
C ALA A 55 10.16 12.73 -23.23
N ASP A 56 11.14 13.53 -22.79
CA ASP A 56 12.01 13.19 -21.67
C ASP A 56 11.31 13.48 -20.32
N HIS A 57 10.23 12.75 -20.01
CA HIS A 57 9.52 12.84 -18.73
C HIS A 57 9.94 11.74 -17.73
N CYS A 58 9.72 11.96 -16.43
CA CYS A 58 10.18 11.07 -15.35
C CYS A 58 9.60 9.64 -15.34
N SER A 59 8.73 9.28 -16.29
CA SER A 59 8.09 7.96 -16.36
C SER A 59 8.52 7.11 -17.57
N VAL A 60 9.38 7.62 -18.46
CA VAL A 60 9.76 6.89 -19.70
C VAL A 60 10.64 5.65 -19.48
N SER A 61 11.17 5.46 -18.27
CA SER A 61 12.12 4.39 -17.95
C SER A 61 11.70 3.53 -16.76
N ILE A 62 10.43 3.58 -16.37
CA ILE A 62 9.88 2.83 -15.24
C ILE A 62 8.62 2.08 -15.68
N GLU A 63 8.34 0.93 -15.08
CA GLU A 63 7.06 0.23 -15.25
C GLU A 63 5.92 1.00 -14.58
N GLY A 64 6.26 1.81 -13.56
CA GLY A 64 5.35 2.75 -12.93
C GLY A 64 5.71 3.05 -11.49
N ARG A 65 4.71 3.26 -10.63
CA ARG A 65 4.91 3.63 -9.23
C ARG A 65 4.09 2.77 -8.27
N ALA A 66 4.77 2.25 -7.25
CA ALA A 66 4.13 1.68 -6.08
C ALA A 66 3.85 2.81 -5.08
N VAL A 67 2.57 3.05 -4.80
CA VAL A 67 2.07 4.04 -3.84
C VAL A 67 1.51 3.29 -2.64
N VAL A 68 1.79 3.74 -1.42
CA VAL A 68 1.36 3.04 -0.21
C VAL A 68 0.55 3.96 0.69
N GLY A 69 -0.72 3.63 0.90
CA GLY A 69 -1.55 4.19 1.96
C GLY A 69 -1.31 3.41 3.26
N VAL A 70 -0.64 4.04 4.22
CA VAL A 70 -0.42 3.47 5.55
C VAL A 70 -1.40 4.09 6.52
N THR A 71 -2.15 3.26 7.25
CA THR A 71 -3.09 3.71 8.28
C THR A 71 -2.74 3.08 9.62
N ASN A 72 -2.69 3.87 10.69
CA ASN A 72 -2.46 3.36 12.05
C ASN A 72 -3.77 2.91 12.73
N ASP A 73 -3.69 2.41 13.97
CA ASP A 73 -4.86 1.92 14.72
C ASP A 73 -5.87 3.03 15.08
N ASP A 74 -5.43 4.28 15.11
CA ASP A 74 -6.27 5.46 15.34
C ASP A 74 -6.97 5.96 14.06
N GLY A 75 -6.63 5.38 12.90
CA GLY A 75 -7.22 5.72 11.61
C GLY A 75 -6.51 6.84 10.86
N GLU A 76 -5.40 7.34 11.39
CA GLU A 76 -4.59 8.39 10.78
C GLU A 76 -3.78 7.83 9.59
N VAL A 77 -3.55 8.67 8.58
CA VAL A 77 -2.82 8.32 7.36
C VAL A 77 -1.41 8.90 7.40
N LEU A 78 -0.42 8.08 7.07
CA LEU A 78 0.98 8.52 6.96
C LEU A 78 1.21 9.27 5.65
N LEU A 79 1.69 10.51 5.73
CA LEU A 79 2.11 11.28 4.58
C LEU A 79 3.61 11.59 4.63
N ALA A 80 4.26 11.52 3.47
CA ALA A 80 5.60 12.06 3.26
C ALA A 80 5.46 13.52 2.81
N ILE A 81 6.14 14.42 3.50
CA ILE A 81 6.04 15.87 3.32
C ILE A 81 7.34 16.37 2.71
N HIS A 82 7.26 16.98 1.53
CA HIS A 82 8.39 17.64 0.91
C HIS A 82 8.36 19.12 1.29
N GLU A 83 9.21 19.54 2.24
CA GLU A 83 9.15 20.89 2.82
C GLU A 83 9.34 21.99 1.77
N GLU A 84 10.35 21.85 0.90
CA GLU A 84 10.66 22.87 -0.13
C GLU A 84 9.52 23.07 -1.14
N ALA A 85 8.84 21.99 -1.51
CA ALA A 85 7.73 22.01 -2.46
C ALA A 85 6.38 22.27 -1.76
N SER A 86 6.34 22.24 -0.43
CA SER A 86 5.12 22.40 0.38
C SER A 86 4.00 21.45 -0.04
N VAL A 87 4.35 20.20 -0.35
CA VAL A 87 3.41 19.14 -0.76
C VAL A 87 3.49 17.95 0.20
N ALA A 88 2.32 17.41 0.54
CA ALA A 88 2.19 16.15 1.27
C ALA A 88 1.64 15.08 0.32
N MET A 89 2.26 13.90 0.32
CA MET A 89 1.92 12.81 -0.59
C MET A 89 1.96 11.48 0.14
N LEU A 90 1.21 10.50 -0.38
CA LEU A 90 1.41 9.11 0.03
C LEU A 90 2.84 8.68 -0.30
N PRO A 91 3.52 7.94 0.60
CA PRO A 91 4.82 7.39 0.30
C PRO A 91 4.79 6.52 -0.96
N HIS A 92 5.76 6.73 -1.86
CA HIS A 92 5.78 6.04 -3.14
C HIS A 92 7.18 5.90 -3.72
N GLY A 93 7.37 4.91 -4.60
CA GLY A 93 8.65 4.67 -5.27
C GLY A 93 8.47 4.25 -6.73
N PRO A 94 9.46 4.54 -7.60
CA PRO A 94 9.47 4.02 -8.96
C PRO A 94 9.70 2.50 -8.94
N VAL A 95 9.03 1.79 -9.84
CA VAL A 95 9.18 0.36 -10.08
C VAL A 95 9.90 0.20 -11.42
N GLU A 96 11.07 -0.42 -11.40
CA GLU A 96 11.82 -0.76 -12.62
C GLU A 96 11.32 -2.10 -13.20
N SER A 97 11.74 -2.44 -14.42
CA SER A 97 11.37 -3.73 -15.00
C SER A 97 11.86 -4.89 -14.12
N ASP A 98 10.99 -5.90 -13.93
CA ASP A 98 11.19 -7.06 -13.05
C ASP A 98 11.20 -6.78 -11.54
N ASP A 99 10.95 -5.53 -11.10
CA ASP A 99 10.82 -5.23 -9.67
C ASP A 99 9.52 -5.78 -9.08
N ASP A 100 9.58 -6.12 -7.79
CA ASP A 100 8.40 -6.44 -7.00
C ASP A 100 7.78 -5.15 -6.43
N TRP A 101 6.56 -4.85 -6.86
CA TRP A 101 5.86 -3.62 -6.50
C TRP A 101 5.64 -3.48 -5.00
N ALA A 102 5.30 -4.58 -4.31
CA ALA A 102 5.09 -4.56 -2.87
C ALA A 102 6.42 -4.32 -2.13
N ALA A 103 7.52 -4.92 -2.58
CA ALA A 103 8.86 -4.67 -2.03
C ALA A 103 9.32 -3.23 -2.26
N VAL A 104 9.08 -2.67 -3.44
CA VAL A 104 9.35 -1.26 -3.75
C VAL A 104 8.54 -0.36 -2.82
N GLY A 105 7.24 -0.61 -2.66
CA GLY A 105 6.36 0.13 -1.76
C GLY A 105 6.86 0.14 -0.31
N ARG A 106 7.18 -1.02 0.26
CA ARG A 106 7.70 -1.11 1.64
C ARG A 106 8.99 -0.31 1.81
N ARG A 107 9.93 -0.46 0.87
CA ARG A 107 11.20 0.27 0.88
C ARG A 107 10.98 1.78 0.77
N ALA A 108 10.02 2.22 -0.05
CA ALA A 108 9.69 3.63 -0.21
C ALA A 108 9.19 4.24 1.10
N VAL A 109 8.25 3.56 1.78
CA VAL A 109 7.75 3.99 3.10
C VAL A 109 8.90 4.10 4.10
N GLU A 110 9.68 3.03 4.28
CA GLU A 110 10.78 3.03 5.25
C GLU A 110 11.82 4.12 4.95
N LYS A 111 12.15 4.35 3.68
CA LYS A 111 13.12 5.38 3.28
C LYS A 111 12.60 6.80 3.53
N GLN A 112 11.33 7.07 3.24
CA GLN A 112 10.76 8.41 3.32
C GLN A 112 10.35 8.79 4.74
N THR A 113 9.87 7.80 5.51
CA THR A 113 9.17 8.05 6.78
C THR A 113 9.83 7.34 7.97
N GLY A 114 10.75 6.41 7.73
CA GLY A 114 11.34 5.58 8.79
C GLY A 114 10.42 4.47 9.30
N VAL A 115 9.16 4.40 8.83
CA VAL A 115 8.16 3.44 9.29
C VAL A 115 8.29 2.12 8.53
N GLY A 116 8.37 1.01 9.27
CA GLY A 116 8.22 -0.34 8.70
C GLY A 116 6.74 -0.72 8.60
N VAL A 117 6.34 -1.35 7.50
CA VAL A 117 4.92 -1.66 7.23
C VAL A 117 4.71 -3.08 6.73
N ASP A 118 3.53 -3.63 7.03
CA ASP A 118 2.96 -4.80 6.38
C ASP A 118 1.97 -4.33 5.30
N ILE A 119 2.17 -4.78 4.06
CA ILE A 119 1.28 -4.45 2.93
C ILE A 119 0.17 -5.50 2.89
N ASP A 120 -1.08 -5.06 3.02
CA ASP A 120 -2.27 -5.91 3.00
C ASP A 120 -2.62 -6.37 1.57
N GLY A 121 -2.33 -5.53 0.58
CA GLY A 121 -2.58 -5.79 -0.83
C GLY A 121 -2.91 -4.52 -1.63
N PRO A 122 -3.09 -4.67 -2.95
CA PRO A 122 -3.49 -3.56 -3.82
C PRO A 122 -4.97 -3.20 -3.60
N GLU A 123 -5.25 -1.91 -3.48
CA GLU A 123 -6.61 -1.33 -3.36
C GLU A 123 -7.05 -0.61 -4.64
N LEU A 124 -6.11 -0.20 -5.49
CA LEU A 124 -6.39 0.49 -6.76
C LEU A 124 -5.22 0.27 -7.72
N VAL A 125 -5.54 -0.01 -8.97
CA VAL A 125 -4.58 0.05 -10.08
C VAL A 125 -5.04 1.14 -11.04
N ARG A 126 -4.11 2.00 -11.45
CA ARG A 126 -4.29 2.93 -12.56
C ARG A 126 -3.38 2.52 -13.71
N ASP A 127 -3.94 2.33 -14.88
CA ASP A 127 -3.23 2.23 -16.15
C ASP A 127 -3.08 3.65 -16.72
N VAL A 128 -1.85 4.15 -16.74
CA VAL A 128 -1.54 5.55 -17.03
C VAL A 128 -0.91 5.65 -18.41
N GLU A 129 -1.66 6.20 -19.35
CA GLU A 129 -1.17 6.51 -20.68
C GLU A 129 -0.51 7.90 -20.69
N HIS A 130 0.74 7.95 -21.14
CA HIS A 130 1.53 9.16 -21.26
C HIS A 130 1.60 9.61 -22.71
N TYR A 131 1.14 10.83 -22.98
CA TYR A 131 1.15 11.43 -24.31
C TYR A 131 2.12 12.61 -24.37
N VAL A 132 2.71 12.84 -25.54
CA VAL A 132 3.54 14.02 -25.85
C VAL A 132 2.95 14.72 -27.09
N GLU A 133 3.46 15.90 -27.46
CA GLU A 133 2.93 16.77 -28.54
C GLU A 133 2.22 16.03 -29.72
N ASP A 134 1.08 16.58 -30.16
CA ASP A 134 0.15 16.02 -31.17
C ASP A 134 -0.65 14.76 -30.74
N ASP A 135 -0.81 14.54 -29.43
CA ASP A 135 -1.60 13.42 -28.87
C ASP A 135 -1.07 12.03 -29.32
N GLU A 136 0.25 11.90 -29.54
CA GLU A 136 0.89 10.61 -29.78
C GLU A 136 1.15 9.91 -28.44
N LEU A 137 0.65 8.68 -28.29
CA LEU A 137 0.95 7.84 -27.13
C LEU A 137 2.45 7.59 -27.09
N HIS A 138 3.09 8.09 -26.04
CA HIS A 138 4.52 7.99 -25.85
C HIS A 138 4.91 6.72 -25.07
N THR A 139 4.25 6.47 -23.95
CA THR A 139 4.45 5.28 -23.12
C THR A 139 3.23 5.03 -22.23
N ALA A 140 3.18 3.87 -21.58
CA ALA A 140 2.20 3.55 -20.55
C ALA A 140 2.90 3.05 -19.28
N THR A 141 2.38 3.42 -18.12
CA THR A 141 2.89 2.96 -16.81
C THR A 141 1.75 2.62 -15.87
N TYR A 142 1.99 1.85 -14.81
CA TYR A 142 0.98 1.60 -13.78
C TYR A 142 1.23 2.42 -12.51
N ASN A 143 0.16 2.94 -11.90
CA ASN A 143 0.19 3.37 -10.51
C ASN A 143 -0.61 2.37 -9.67
N VAL A 144 0.08 1.60 -8.82
CA VAL A 144 -0.54 0.64 -7.92
C VAL A 144 -0.57 1.22 -6.52
N VAL A 145 -1.77 1.41 -5.96
CA VAL A 145 -1.98 1.86 -4.59
C VAL A 145 -2.18 0.65 -3.70
N PHE A 146 -1.28 0.47 -2.75
CA PHE A 146 -1.35 -0.56 -1.72
C PHE A 146 -1.93 0.00 -0.43
N ARG A 147 -2.72 -0.82 0.25
CA ARG A 147 -3.03 -0.62 1.68
C ARG A 147 -1.95 -1.26 2.53
N ALA A 148 -1.60 -0.60 3.61
CA ALA A 148 -0.64 -1.11 4.58
C ALA A 148 -0.96 -0.64 6.01
N SER A 149 -0.40 -1.35 6.97
CA SER A 149 -0.44 -1.01 8.40
C SER A 149 0.99 -0.95 8.96
N PRO A 150 1.27 -0.09 9.95
CA PRO A 150 2.59 -0.04 10.59
C PRO A 150 2.86 -1.33 11.37
N VAL A 151 4.12 -1.77 11.37
CA VAL A 151 4.55 -2.90 12.21
C VAL A 151 4.75 -2.38 13.64
N ALA A 152 3.87 -2.79 14.56
CA ALA A 152 3.79 -2.29 15.94
C ALA A 152 5.12 -2.32 16.74
N ASP A 153 6.04 -3.23 16.42
CA ASP A 153 7.33 -3.40 17.11
C ASP A 153 8.54 -2.79 16.38
N ARG A 154 8.32 -1.98 15.33
CA ARG A 154 9.38 -1.30 14.56
C ARG A 154 9.48 0.18 14.94
N SER A 155 10.69 0.70 14.93
CA SER A 155 10.98 2.13 15.12
C SER A 155 10.21 2.99 14.11
N GLY A 156 9.71 4.15 14.54
CA GLY A 156 9.06 5.15 13.68
C GLY A 156 7.53 5.11 13.67
N ALA A 157 6.91 4.06 14.21
CA ALA A 157 5.45 3.95 14.22
C ALA A 157 4.76 5.11 14.99
N ASP A 158 5.29 5.49 16.16
CA ASP A 158 4.74 6.58 16.98
C ASP A 158 5.22 7.99 16.57
N ASP A 159 6.36 8.07 15.90
CA ASP A 159 7.05 9.32 15.54
C ASP A 159 7.72 9.13 14.17
N PRO A 160 6.94 9.27 13.09
CA PRO A 160 7.45 9.13 11.74
C PRO A 160 8.42 10.27 11.40
N GLY A 161 9.36 9.99 10.50
CA GLY A 161 10.40 10.92 10.07
C GLY A 161 11.77 10.26 10.05
N VAL A 162 12.61 10.67 9.10
CA VAL A 162 13.99 10.17 8.99
C VAL A 162 14.97 11.32 9.25
N PRO A 163 15.71 11.34 10.38
CA PRO A 163 16.60 12.44 10.74
C PRO A 163 17.77 12.72 9.77
N LYS A 164 17.90 11.95 8.69
CA LYS A 164 18.98 12.03 7.69
C LYS A 164 18.46 12.26 6.27
N ASN A 165 17.16 12.52 6.10
CA ASN A 165 16.56 12.79 4.80
C ASN A 165 16.12 14.26 4.80
N ASP A 166 17.08 15.17 4.64
CA ASP A 166 16.89 16.63 4.82
C ASP A 166 15.80 17.26 3.91
N ASP A 167 15.30 16.52 2.91
CA ASP A 167 14.27 16.98 1.96
C ASP A 167 12.86 16.45 2.29
N TRP A 168 12.74 15.48 3.20
CA TRP A 168 11.49 14.76 3.48
C TRP A 168 11.22 14.65 4.97
N ASP A 169 10.08 15.20 5.39
CA ASP A 169 9.48 14.96 6.70
C ASP A 169 8.34 13.93 6.57
N ALA A 170 7.81 13.45 7.69
CA ALA A 170 6.65 12.56 7.70
C ALA A 170 5.81 12.74 8.95
N GLU A 171 4.49 12.73 8.80
CA GLU A 171 3.55 12.90 9.90
C GLU A 171 2.27 12.06 9.67
N TRP A 172 1.59 11.73 10.77
CA TRP A 172 0.27 11.11 10.78
C TRP A 172 -0.81 12.18 10.66
N PHE A 173 -1.80 11.95 9.81
CA PHE A 173 -2.89 12.89 9.58
C PHE A 173 -4.25 12.20 9.76
N ASP A 174 -5.10 12.73 10.64
CA ASP A 174 -6.50 12.29 10.80
C ASP A 174 -7.31 12.44 9.50
N GLU A 175 -7.01 13.49 8.72
CA GLU A 175 -7.68 13.81 7.46
C GLU A 175 -6.64 14.30 6.45
N LEU A 176 -6.85 13.98 5.17
CA LEU A 176 -5.96 14.47 4.11
C LEU A 176 -6.01 16.00 4.04
N PRO A 177 -4.86 16.69 3.98
CA PRO A 177 -4.82 18.15 3.87
C PRO A 177 -5.66 18.64 2.68
N GLU A 178 -6.55 19.59 2.94
CA GLU A 178 -7.26 20.30 1.87
C GLU A 178 -6.24 21.13 1.08
N ASN A 179 -6.13 20.87 -0.23
CA ASN A 179 -5.29 21.64 -1.16
C ASN A 179 -6.06 22.86 -1.70
#